data_AF-A0A5M9MY00-F1
#
_entry.id   AF-A0A5M9MY00-F1
#
_cell.length_a   1.000
_cell.length_b   1.000
_cell.length_c   1.000
_cell.angle_alpha   90.00
_cell.angle_beta   90.00
_cell.angle_gamma   90.00
#
_symmetry.space_group_name_H-M   'P 1'
#
loop_
_entity.id
_entity.type
_entity.pdbx_description
1 polymer ?
#
loop_
_entity_poly.entity_id
_entity_poly.type
_entity_poly.pdbx_seq_one_letter_code
_entity_poly.pdbx_strand_id
1 'polypeptide(L)'
;MQRMQLSREDFDNPEVAGAVNPHPDYGYFHGPIPNPNPTWRPHPDPRSTPVTTADNENAPTPGSRLSGINSMVCDIAVNGNQMCGQPLRRHIRNAHPGATLNPFRTNIPQAERIAGENALKRWILSRGWRTARYVKEPGEGPMYAQISPLPSLSHLPHRLPQAQACSTEEGSQGRKQPARAKKDAAESVPETA
;
A
#
# COMPACT_ATOMS: atom_id res chain seq x y z
N MET A 1 11.74 7.23 25.27
CA MET A 1 11.33 6.24 24.25
C MET A 1 12.48 6.09 23.27
N GLN A 2 13.10 4.91 23.19
CA GLN A 2 14.14 4.66 22.18
C GLN A 2 13.49 4.75 20.80
N ARG A 3 14.07 5.57 19.93
CA ARG A 3 13.70 5.60 18.51
C ARG A 3 14.19 4.29 17.91
N MET A 4 13.28 3.36 17.67
CA MET A 4 13.58 2.11 17.00
C MET A 4 14.16 2.47 15.62
N GLN A 5 15.43 2.15 15.40
CA GLN A 5 16.06 2.36 14.10
C GLN A 5 15.57 1.25 13.18
N LEU A 6 14.81 1.63 12.15
CA LEU A 6 14.46 0.68 11.10
C LEU A 6 15.73 0.37 10.29
N SER A 7 16.00 -0.90 10.08
CA SER A 7 17.13 -1.38 9.29
C SER A 7 16.68 -1.77 7.88
N ARG A 8 17.62 -2.16 7.02
CA ARG A 8 17.28 -2.63 5.66
C ARG A 8 16.46 -3.92 5.71
N GLU A 9 16.79 -4.80 6.65
CA GLU A 9 16.21 -6.12 6.84
C GLU A 9 14.71 -6.04 7.20
N ASP A 10 14.30 -4.96 7.86
CA ASP A 10 12.88 -4.69 8.16
C ASP A 10 12.02 -4.51 6.91
N PHE A 11 12.65 -4.20 5.77
CA PHE A 11 12.02 -3.93 4.48
C PHE A 11 12.30 -5.03 3.44
N ASP A 12 13.51 -5.58 3.43
CA ASP A 12 14.00 -6.56 2.45
C ASP A 12 13.68 -8.00 2.91
N ASN A 13 12.39 -8.32 3.01
CA ASN A 13 11.89 -9.64 3.43
C ASN A 13 10.61 -10.04 2.67
N PRO A 14 10.30 -11.36 2.58
CA PRO A 14 9.18 -11.84 1.78
C PRO A 14 7.81 -11.41 2.32
N GLU A 15 7.68 -11.14 3.61
CA GLU A 15 6.40 -10.69 4.18
C GLU A 15 6.04 -9.27 3.71
N VAL A 16 7.01 -8.36 3.71
CA VAL A 16 6.84 -7.00 3.15
C VAL A 16 6.65 -7.07 1.64
N ALA A 17 7.45 -7.86 0.94
CA ALA A 17 7.32 -8.01 -0.52
C ALA A 17 5.96 -8.62 -0.93
N GLY A 18 5.39 -9.48 -0.09
CA GLY A 18 4.10 -10.14 -0.29
C GLY A 18 2.90 -9.36 0.25
N ALA A 19 3.10 -8.32 1.07
CA ALA A 19 2.00 -7.61 1.74
C ALA A 19 0.96 -7.05 0.76
N VAL A 20 -0.32 -7.32 1.01
CA VAL A 20 -1.42 -6.93 0.12
C VAL A 20 -2.18 -5.72 0.67
N ASN A 21 -2.71 -4.91 -0.24
CA ASN A 21 -3.64 -3.82 0.07
C ASN A 21 -4.64 -3.65 -1.08
N PRO A 22 -5.96 -3.76 -0.84
CA PRO A 22 -6.59 -4.06 0.45
C PRO A 22 -6.29 -5.50 0.92
N HIS A 23 -6.25 -5.68 2.24
CA HIS A 23 -6.17 -6.99 2.87
C HIS A 23 -7.56 -7.64 2.92
N PRO A 24 -7.71 -8.93 2.63
CA PRO A 24 -9.01 -9.62 2.66
C PRO A 24 -9.69 -9.49 4.03
N ASP A 25 -8.94 -9.67 5.12
CA ASP A 25 -9.50 -9.65 6.47
C ASP A 25 -9.49 -8.30 7.17
N TYR A 26 -8.65 -7.34 6.74
CA TYR A 26 -8.42 -6.09 7.49
C TYR A 26 -8.79 -4.84 6.68
N GLY A 27 -9.04 -4.99 5.38
CA GLY A 27 -9.37 -3.89 4.49
C GLY A 27 -8.16 -3.06 4.09
N TYR A 28 -8.35 -1.76 3.92
CA TYR A 28 -7.34 -0.84 3.45
C TYR A 28 -6.43 -0.37 4.59
N PHE A 29 -5.11 -0.45 4.38
CA PHE A 29 -4.08 0.17 5.22
C PHE A 29 -3.64 1.54 4.65
N HIS A 30 -3.74 1.69 3.33
CA HIS A 30 -3.52 2.95 2.60
C HIS A 30 -4.43 2.97 1.36
N GLY A 31 -4.53 4.12 0.69
CA GLY A 31 -5.42 4.27 -0.46
C GLY A 31 -4.82 4.05 -1.84
N PRO A 32 -5.61 4.35 -2.88
CA PRO A 32 -6.94 4.98 -2.81
C PRO A 32 -8.02 4.08 -2.19
N ILE A 33 -8.76 4.63 -1.21
CA ILE A 33 -9.87 3.94 -0.54
C ILE A 33 -11.19 4.39 -1.20
N PRO A 34 -11.99 3.47 -1.78
CA PRO A 34 -13.25 3.83 -2.40
C PRO A 34 -14.22 4.49 -1.41
N ASN A 35 -14.92 5.52 -1.87
CA ASN A 35 -16.08 6.07 -1.19
C ASN A 35 -17.36 5.60 -1.90
N PRO A 36 -18.04 4.55 -1.41
CA PRO A 36 -19.28 4.07 -2.03
C PRO A 36 -20.46 5.04 -1.85
N ASN A 37 -20.35 6.03 -0.95
CA ASN A 37 -21.41 6.98 -0.61
C ASN A 37 -20.96 8.45 -0.80
N PRO A 38 -20.49 8.87 -2.00
CA PRO A 38 -19.84 10.17 -2.19
C PRO A 38 -20.77 11.37 -1.91
N THR A 39 -22.05 11.24 -2.25
CA THR A 39 -23.07 12.28 -2.12
C THR A 39 -23.93 12.13 -0.87
N TRP A 40 -23.79 11.03 -0.12
CA TRP A 40 -24.62 10.79 1.05
C TRP A 40 -24.24 11.75 2.18
N ARG A 41 -25.27 12.31 2.83
CA ARG A 41 -25.14 13.21 3.97
C ARG A 41 -26.27 12.87 4.94
N PRO A 42 -25.97 12.48 6.19
CA PRO A 42 -27.02 12.15 7.16
C PRO A 42 -27.75 13.39 7.70
N HIS A 43 -27.10 14.55 7.69
CA HIS A 43 -27.65 15.82 8.16
C HIS A 43 -27.60 16.87 7.04
N PRO A 44 -28.63 17.73 6.88
CA PRO A 44 -28.64 18.80 5.88
C PRO A 44 -27.53 19.84 6.10
N ASP A 45 -27.23 20.15 7.36
CA ASP A 45 -26.13 21.03 7.75
C ASP A 45 -25.12 20.28 8.64
N PRO A 46 -23.92 19.95 8.14
CA PRO A 46 -22.89 19.26 8.91
C PRO A 46 -22.23 20.13 9.99
N ARG A 47 -22.49 21.45 10.02
CA ARG A 47 -21.96 22.36 11.05
C ARG A 47 -22.83 22.39 12.30
N SER A 48 -24.13 22.16 12.17
CA SER A 48 -25.07 22.17 13.31
C SER A 48 -25.09 20.84 14.06
N THR A 49 -24.86 19.72 13.36
CA THR A 49 -25.02 18.39 13.93
C THR A 49 -23.85 17.48 13.51
N PRO A 50 -22.93 17.16 14.43
CA PRO A 50 -21.84 16.23 14.13
C PRO A 50 -22.38 14.86 13.74
N VAL A 51 -21.80 14.26 12.68
CA VAL A 51 -22.14 12.91 12.26
C VAL A 51 -21.76 11.90 13.35
N THR A 52 -22.72 11.06 13.74
CA THR A 52 -22.55 10.01 14.74
C THR A 52 -22.21 8.66 14.09
N THR A 53 -21.81 7.69 14.92
CA THR A 53 -21.62 6.30 14.47
C THR A 53 -22.94 5.70 13.98
N ALA A 54 -24.05 5.98 14.66
CA ALA A 54 -25.39 5.52 14.29
C ALA A 54 -25.84 6.12 12.95
N ASP A 55 -25.53 7.38 12.68
CA ASP A 55 -25.80 7.99 11.38
C ASP A 55 -25.14 7.18 10.26
N ASN A 56 -23.84 6.92 10.39
CA ASN A 56 -23.03 6.15 9.43
C ASN A 56 -23.59 4.74 9.14
N GLU A 57 -24.27 4.10 10.10
CA GLU A 57 -24.89 2.79 9.90
C GLU A 57 -26.10 2.86 8.96
N ASN A 58 -26.68 4.04 8.76
CA ASN A 58 -27.78 4.29 7.82
C ASN A 58 -27.30 4.68 6.42
N ALA A 59 -26.00 4.54 6.12
CA ALA A 59 -25.48 4.80 4.77
C ALA A 59 -26.12 3.82 3.76
N PRO A 60 -26.51 4.28 2.54
CA PRO A 60 -27.17 3.43 1.55
C PRO A 60 -26.37 2.21 1.12
N THR A 61 -25.04 2.35 1.05
CA THR A 61 -24.13 1.26 0.70
C THR A 61 -23.15 1.02 1.85
N PRO A 62 -22.79 -0.22 2.18
CA PRO A 62 -21.75 -0.50 3.16
C PRO A 62 -20.45 0.22 2.81
N GLY A 63 -19.86 0.91 3.79
CA GLY A 63 -18.58 1.61 3.63
C GLY A 63 -17.41 0.67 3.39
N SER A 64 -16.30 1.21 2.89
CA SER A 64 -15.04 0.48 2.75
C SER A 64 -14.46 0.10 4.12
N ARG A 65 -13.89 -1.10 4.25
CA ARG A 65 -13.21 -1.48 5.49
C ARG A 65 -11.86 -0.75 5.57
N LEU A 66 -11.69 0.12 6.56
CA LEU A 66 -10.42 0.77 6.89
C LEU A 66 -9.82 0.07 8.10
N SER A 67 -8.56 -0.35 8.00
CA SER A 67 -7.84 -0.98 9.12
C SER A 67 -7.56 0.04 10.23
N GLY A 68 -7.50 -0.44 11.47
CA GLY A 68 -7.03 0.35 12.61
C GLY A 68 -5.54 0.74 12.49
N ILE A 69 -4.79 0.05 11.62
CA ILE A 69 -3.43 0.35 11.23
C ILE A 69 -3.47 0.97 9.85
N ASN A 70 -3.09 2.23 9.73
CA ASN A 70 -3.17 2.94 8.46
C ASN A 70 -2.14 4.07 8.38
N SER A 71 -2.07 4.71 7.22
CA SER A 71 -1.16 5.83 6.93
C SER A 71 -1.39 7.08 7.81
N MET A 72 -2.47 7.13 8.61
CA MET A 72 -2.95 8.31 9.35
C MET A 72 -3.35 9.51 8.49
N VAL A 73 -3.35 9.31 7.17
CA VAL A 73 -3.81 10.24 6.15
C VAL A 73 -5.18 9.78 5.64
N CYS A 74 -6.06 10.73 5.34
CA CYS A 74 -7.34 10.46 4.72
C CYS A 74 -7.13 10.07 3.26
N ASP A 75 -7.04 8.77 3.05
CA ASP A 75 -6.83 8.16 1.75
C ASP A 75 -8.13 7.89 0.98
N ILE A 76 -9.25 8.50 1.41
CA ILE A 76 -10.55 8.39 0.75
C ILE A 76 -10.49 9.04 -0.63
N ALA A 77 -10.89 8.28 -1.65
CA ALA A 77 -11.02 8.75 -3.02
C ALA A 77 -12.13 9.80 -3.10
N VAL A 78 -11.80 10.99 -3.61
CA VAL A 78 -12.72 12.11 -3.74
C VAL A 78 -13.02 12.47 -5.19
N ASN A 79 -12.08 12.27 -6.11
CA ASN A 79 -12.23 12.57 -7.55
C ASN A 79 -11.43 11.56 -8.38
N GLY A 80 -12.02 10.41 -8.70
CA GLY A 80 -11.34 9.34 -9.42
C GLY A 80 -10.10 8.85 -8.65
N ASN A 81 -8.91 9.12 -9.17
CA ASN A 81 -7.64 8.68 -8.56
C ASN A 81 -7.06 9.68 -7.53
N GLN A 82 -7.77 10.76 -7.20
CA GLN A 82 -7.35 11.69 -6.15
C GLN A 82 -7.90 11.30 -4.78
N MET A 83 -7.04 11.36 -3.76
CA MET A 83 -7.36 11.12 -2.36
C MET A 83 -7.45 12.42 -1.57
N CYS A 84 -8.19 12.41 -0.46
CA CYS A 84 -8.44 13.63 0.32
C CYS A 84 -7.18 14.28 0.93
N GLY A 85 -6.32 13.49 1.58
CA GLY A 85 -5.04 13.94 2.15
C GLY A 85 -5.11 14.65 3.52
N GLN A 86 -6.31 14.83 4.09
CA GLN A 86 -6.47 15.41 5.43
C GLN A 86 -6.06 14.44 6.56
N PRO A 87 -5.67 14.92 7.75
CA PRO A 87 -5.39 14.05 8.90
C PRO A 87 -6.62 13.21 9.32
N LEU A 88 -6.43 11.91 9.57
CA LEU A 88 -7.51 10.93 9.69
C LEU A 88 -8.46 11.11 10.90
N ARG A 89 -7.93 11.48 12.08
CA ARG A 89 -8.50 11.23 13.43
C ARG A 89 -10.02 11.46 13.63
N ARG A 90 -10.60 12.49 13.02
CA ARG A 90 -12.06 12.74 13.03
C ARG A 90 -12.58 13.14 11.65
N HIS A 91 -11.69 13.26 10.66
CA HIS A 91 -12.00 13.85 9.37
C HIS A 91 -12.96 12.98 8.56
N ILE A 92 -12.70 11.65 8.49
CA ILE A 92 -13.52 10.75 7.64
C ILE A 92 -15.00 10.82 8.01
N ARG A 93 -15.36 10.71 9.28
CA ARG A 93 -16.77 10.68 9.69
C ARG A 93 -17.53 11.96 9.30
N ASN A 94 -16.87 13.11 9.35
CA ASN A 94 -17.52 14.40 9.09
C ASN A 94 -17.47 14.79 7.60
N ALA A 95 -16.37 14.50 6.91
CA ALA A 95 -16.15 14.92 5.52
C ALA A 95 -16.50 13.84 4.50
N HIS A 96 -16.48 12.58 4.92
CA HIS A 96 -16.75 11.40 4.11
C HIS A 96 -17.69 10.44 4.87
N PRO A 97 -18.88 10.91 5.29
CA PRO A 97 -19.84 10.05 5.99
C PRO A 97 -20.16 8.82 5.14
N GLY A 98 -20.20 7.65 5.77
CA GLY A 98 -20.48 6.37 5.11
C GLY A 98 -19.38 5.87 4.17
N ALA A 99 -18.25 6.57 4.03
CA ALA A 99 -17.16 6.12 3.17
C ALA A 99 -16.43 4.90 3.73
N THR A 100 -16.34 4.80 5.05
CA THR A 100 -15.75 3.65 5.74
C THR A 100 -16.73 3.01 6.71
N LEU A 101 -16.55 1.71 6.96
CA LEU A 101 -17.17 1.07 8.12
C LEU A 101 -16.74 1.78 9.39
N ASN A 102 -17.63 1.80 10.39
CA ASN A 102 -17.29 2.36 11.68
C ASN A 102 -16.17 1.50 12.32
N PRO A 103 -15.08 2.12 12.80
CA PRO A 103 -14.01 1.37 13.43
C PRO A 103 -14.54 0.68 14.70
N PHE A 104 -14.22 -0.61 14.84
CA PHE A 104 -14.54 -1.36 16.05
C PHE A 104 -13.74 -0.81 17.23
N ARG A 105 -14.36 -0.74 18.41
CA ARG A 105 -13.69 -0.30 19.66
C ARG A 105 -12.76 -1.37 20.27
N THR A 106 -12.50 -2.44 19.54
CA THR A 106 -11.67 -3.56 19.99
C THR A 106 -10.19 -3.23 19.84
N ASN A 107 -9.36 -3.85 20.68
CA ASN A 107 -7.92 -3.79 20.50
C ASN A 107 -7.53 -4.36 19.13
N ILE A 108 -6.61 -3.67 18.44
CA ILE A 108 -6.08 -4.13 17.15
C ILE A 108 -5.28 -5.42 17.39
N PRO A 109 -5.67 -6.56 16.78
CA PRO A 109 -4.98 -7.83 16.94
C PRO A 109 -3.58 -7.75 16.36
N GLN A 110 -2.65 -8.56 16.90
CA GLN A 110 -1.26 -8.56 16.46
C GLN A 110 -1.10 -8.86 14.96
N ALA A 111 -1.93 -9.76 14.42
CA ALA A 111 -1.92 -10.09 13.00
C ALA A 111 -2.26 -8.87 12.10
N GLU A 112 -3.23 -8.03 12.50
CA GLU A 112 -3.54 -6.79 11.78
C GLU A 112 -2.39 -5.77 11.87
N ARG A 113 -1.71 -5.71 13.03
CA ARG A 113 -0.49 -4.88 13.19
C ARG A 113 0.60 -5.28 12.23
N ILE A 114 0.95 -6.56 12.19
CA ILE A 114 1.99 -7.08 11.30
C ILE A 114 1.61 -6.86 9.84
N ALA A 115 0.37 -7.20 9.46
CA ALA A 115 -0.10 -7.02 8.09
C ALA A 115 -0.09 -5.55 7.65
N GLY A 116 -0.57 -4.64 8.51
CA GLY A 116 -0.60 -3.21 8.23
C GLY A 116 0.78 -2.57 8.18
N GLU A 117 1.68 -2.92 9.09
CA GLU A 117 3.07 -2.46 9.07
C GLU A 117 3.79 -2.93 7.80
N ASN A 118 3.62 -4.21 7.42
CA ASN A 118 4.22 -4.75 6.21
C ASN A 118 3.65 -4.10 4.94
N ALA A 119 2.34 -3.83 4.89
CA ALA A 119 1.71 -3.14 3.77
C ALA A 119 2.22 -1.69 3.64
N LEU A 120 2.36 -0.95 4.76
CA LEU A 120 2.90 0.41 4.74
C LEU A 120 4.38 0.44 4.35
N LYS A 121 5.20 -0.51 4.85
CA LYS A 121 6.59 -0.68 4.42
C LYS A 121 6.68 -0.95 2.91
N ARG A 122 5.83 -1.84 2.38
CA ARG A 122 5.75 -2.11 0.94
C ARG A 122 5.36 -0.87 0.15
N TRP A 123 4.40 -0.09 0.63
CA TRP A 123 3.98 1.17 0.01
C TRP A 123 5.12 2.19 -0.06
N ILE A 124 5.97 2.24 0.98
CA ILE A 124 7.20 3.05 1.00
C ILE A 124 8.23 2.55 -0.03
N LEU A 125 8.52 1.25 -0.05
CA LEU A 125 9.51 0.65 -0.96
C LEU A 125 9.12 0.80 -2.43
N SER A 126 7.86 0.55 -2.75
CA SER A 126 7.29 0.73 -4.09
C SER A 126 7.13 2.20 -4.50
N ARG A 127 7.45 3.14 -3.58
CA ARG A 127 7.28 4.59 -3.75
C ARG A 127 5.82 4.98 -4.03
N GLY A 128 4.85 4.14 -3.65
CA GLY A 128 3.43 4.41 -3.90
C GLY A 128 2.94 5.70 -3.24
N TRP A 129 3.53 6.11 -2.12
CA TRP A 129 3.22 7.39 -1.47
C TRP A 129 3.68 8.62 -2.28
N ARG A 130 4.67 8.48 -3.17
CA ARG A 130 5.13 9.58 -4.05
C ARG A 130 4.24 9.75 -5.28
N THR A 131 3.58 8.67 -5.70
CA THR A 131 2.67 8.68 -6.85
C THR A 131 1.21 8.81 -6.43
N ALA A 132 0.93 8.72 -5.13
CA ALA A 132 -0.34 9.08 -4.54
C ALA A 132 -0.68 10.53 -4.87
N ARG A 133 -1.92 10.77 -5.32
CA ARG A 133 -2.39 12.10 -5.70
C ARG A 133 -3.32 12.60 -4.61
N TYR A 134 -2.85 13.50 -3.77
CA TYR A 134 -3.68 14.10 -2.75
C TYR A 134 -4.25 15.44 -3.21
N VAL A 135 -5.51 15.70 -2.87
CA VAL A 135 -6.09 17.04 -3.02
C VAL A 135 -5.41 18.02 -2.07
N LYS A 136 -4.98 17.52 -0.90
CA LYS A 136 -4.22 18.28 0.09
C LYS A 136 -3.00 17.47 0.47
N GLU A 137 -1.81 17.88 0.01
CA GLU A 137 -0.59 17.10 0.20
C GLU A 137 -0.28 16.90 1.69
N PRO A 138 -0.16 15.63 2.16
CA PRO A 138 0.15 15.34 3.55
C PRO A 138 1.54 15.86 3.90
N GLY A 139 1.63 16.84 4.80
CA GLY A 139 2.88 17.48 5.18
C GLY A 139 3.05 18.90 4.65
N GLU A 140 2.13 19.38 3.81
CA GLU A 140 1.94 20.83 3.66
C GLU A 140 1.33 21.35 4.96
N GLY A 141 2.19 21.96 5.80
CA GLY A 141 1.70 22.85 6.85
C GLY A 141 0.85 23.97 6.25
N PRO A 142 0.06 24.71 7.06
CA PRO A 142 -0.53 25.97 6.58
C PRO A 142 0.56 26.79 5.89
N MET A 143 0.26 27.48 4.79
CA MET A 143 1.17 28.08 3.77
C MET A 143 2.41 28.90 4.24
N TYR A 144 2.71 28.94 5.54
CA TYR A 144 3.85 29.61 6.17
C TYR A 144 4.49 28.79 7.30
N ALA A 145 4.07 27.54 7.54
CA ALA A 145 4.63 26.65 8.52
C ALA A 145 5.50 25.59 7.81
N GLN A 146 6.80 25.86 7.77
CA GLN A 146 7.81 24.85 7.45
C GLN A 146 7.68 23.70 8.45
N ILE A 147 7.08 22.59 8.01
CA ILE A 147 7.21 21.32 8.72
C ILE A 147 8.56 20.76 8.28
N SER A 148 9.49 20.66 9.24
CA SER A 148 10.75 19.97 9.04
C SER A 148 10.50 18.61 8.41
N PRO A 149 11.17 18.26 7.31
CA PRO A 149 11.09 16.90 6.79
C PRO A 149 11.53 15.94 7.91
N LEU A 150 10.90 14.76 7.94
CA LEU A 150 11.49 13.56 8.54
C LEU A 150 13.02 13.57 8.31
N PRO A 151 13.85 13.14 9.29
CA PRO A 151 15.29 13.32 9.19
C PRO A 151 15.77 12.88 7.83
N SER A 152 16.34 13.86 7.14
CA SER A 152 16.94 13.77 5.84
C SER A 152 17.60 12.41 5.60
N LEU A 153 17.09 11.64 4.64
CA LEU A 153 17.80 10.49 4.05
C LEU A 153 18.99 10.96 3.17
N SER A 154 19.70 12.02 3.58
CA SER A 154 20.90 12.54 2.91
C SER A 154 22.18 11.79 3.30
N HIS A 155 22.08 10.71 4.07
CA HIS A 155 23.24 9.90 4.47
C HIS A 155 23.25 8.50 3.84
N LEU A 156 22.64 8.35 2.66
CA LEU A 156 23.05 7.28 1.77
C LEU A 156 24.38 7.71 1.13
N PRO A 157 25.48 6.96 1.29
CA PRO A 157 26.71 7.28 0.58
C PRO A 157 26.45 7.20 -0.92
N HIS A 158 26.64 8.34 -1.61
CA HIS A 158 26.83 8.39 -3.04
C HIS A 158 28.10 7.60 -3.40
N ARG A 159 27.97 6.30 -3.65
CA ARG A 159 28.88 5.53 -4.51
C ARG A 159 28.27 4.15 -4.77
N LEU A 160 27.63 4.01 -5.93
CA LEU A 160 27.59 2.73 -6.63
C LEU A 160 29.04 2.40 -7.02
N PRO A 161 29.62 1.25 -6.64
CA PRO A 161 30.75 0.71 -7.37
C PRO A 161 30.25 0.42 -8.78
N GLN A 162 30.91 1.03 -9.76
CA GLN A 162 30.79 0.72 -11.17
C GLN A 162 30.99 -0.79 -11.32
N ALA A 163 29.97 -1.49 -11.82
CA ALA A 163 30.10 -2.91 -12.16
C ALA A 163 31.28 -3.03 -13.12
N GLN A 164 32.35 -3.69 -12.67
CA GLN A 164 33.39 -4.15 -13.57
C GLN A 164 32.73 -5.16 -14.52
N ALA A 165 32.76 -4.84 -15.82
CA ALA A 165 32.39 -5.77 -16.86
C ALA A 165 33.23 -7.03 -16.70
N CYS A 166 32.57 -8.15 -16.42
CA CYS A 166 33.18 -9.46 -16.44
C CYS A 166 33.42 -9.81 -17.92
N SER A 167 34.61 -9.50 -18.42
CA SER A 167 35.07 -9.95 -19.74
C SER A 167 35.12 -11.47 -19.73
N THR A 168 34.14 -12.10 -20.37
CA THR A 168 34.19 -13.54 -20.65
C THR A 168 35.11 -13.70 -21.84
N GLU A 169 36.37 -14.07 -21.59
CA GLU A 169 37.29 -14.51 -22.64
C GLU A 169 36.86 -15.91 -23.09
N GLU A 170 36.10 -15.97 -24.19
CA GLU A 170 35.88 -17.21 -24.93
C GLU A 170 37.18 -17.61 -25.66
N GLY A 171 37.93 -18.51 -25.04
CA GLY A 171 39.00 -19.26 -25.69
C GLY A 171 38.42 -20.26 -26.69
N SER A 172 38.36 -19.87 -27.96
CA SER A 172 38.03 -20.76 -29.08
C SER A 172 39.25 -21.59 -29.50
N GLN A 173 39.29 -22.88 -29.11
CA GLN A 173 40.13 -23.89 -29.77
C GLN A 173 39.45 -25.27 -29.73
N GLY A 174 39.32 -25.90 -30.91
CA GLY A 174 39.36 -27.37 -31.02
C GLY A 174 38.11 -28.07 -31.52
N ARG A 175 38.05 -28.29 -32.84
CA ARG A 175 37.15 -29.23 -33.55
C ARG A 175 37.08 -30.62 -32.90
N LYS A 176 35.89 -31.23 -32.94
CA LYS A 176 35.61 -32.57 -33.54
C LYS A 176 34.09 -32.85 -33.58
N GLN A 177 33.54 -32.97 -34.79
CA GLN A 177 32.35 -33.80 -35.10
C GLN A 177 32.78 -35.29 -35.14
N PRO A 178 31.90 -36.33 -35.22
CA PRO A 178 30.47 -36.41 -35.61
C PRO A 178 29.64 -37.20 -34.56
N ALA A 179 28.35 -37.59 -34.67
CA ALA A 179 27.62 -38.23 -35.76
C ALA A 179 26.09 -38.26 -35.51
N ARG A 180 25.39 -38.83 -36.49
CA ARG A 180 23.97 -38.73 -36.86
C ARG A 180 23.21 -40.02 -36.50
N ALA A 181 21.99 -39.92 -35.95
CA ALA A 181 20.90 -40.90 -36.08
C ALA A 181 19.58 -40.24 -35.61
N LYS A 182 18.60 -39.96 -36.51
CA LYS A 182 17.43 -40.80 -36.90
C LYS A 182 16.48 -41.08 -35.72
N LYS A 183 15.26 -40.48 -35.72
CA LYS A 183 13.96 -41.06 -36.22
C LYS A 183 13.47 -42.17 -35.27
N ASP A 184 12.23 -42.28 -34.77
CA ASP A 184 10.84 -42.01 -35.21
C ASP A 184 9.96 -42.03 -33.92
N ALA A 185 8.88 -41.23 -33.79
CA ALA A 185 7.45 -41.54 -34.00
C ALA A 185 6.68 -42.30 -32.87
N ALA A 186 5.40 -41.89 -32.73
CA ALA A 186 4.21 -42.60 -32.22
C ALA A 186 4.06 -42.77 -30.69
N GLU A 187 3.01 -42.20 -30.07
CA GLU A 187 1.62 -42.73 -29.91
C GLU A 187 1.59 -43.78 -28.77
N SER A 188 0.88 -43.58 -27.66
CA SER A 188 -0.56 -43.86 -27.52
C SER A 188 -0.97 -43.77 -26.04
N VAL A 189 -2.19 -43.29 -25.80
CA VAL A 189 -3.01 -43.55 -24.59
C VAL A 189 -3.62 -44.96 -24.76
N PRO A 190 -3.96 -45.73 -23.71
CA PRO A 190 -5.33 -45.65 -23.19
C PRO A 190 -5.50 -45.86 -21.67
N GLU A 191 -6.63 -45.27 -21.26
CA GLU A 191 -7.52 -45.53 -20.13
C GLU A 191 -7.86 -47.02 -19.90
N THR A 192 -7.92 -47.46 -18.64
CA THR A 192 -8.88 -48.49 -18.18
C THR A 192 -8.96 -48.57 -16.64
N ALA A 193 -10.22 -48.64 -16.18
CA ALA A 193 -10.77 -49.23 -14.94
C ALA A 193 -10.56 -48.50 -13.60
#